data_AF-A0A485B8X4-F1
#
_entry.id   AF-A0A485B8X4-F1
#
_cell.length_a   1.000
_cell.length_b   1.000
_cell.length_c   1.000
_cell.angle_alpha   90.00
_cell.angle_beta   90.00
_cell.angle_gamma   90.00
#
_symmetry.space_group_name_H-M   'P 1'
#
loop_
_entity.id
_entity.type
_entity.pdbx_description
1 polymer ?
#
loop_
_entity_poly.entity_id
_entity_poly.type
_entity_poly.pdbx_seq_one_letter_code
_entity_poly.pdbx_strand_id
1 'polypeptide(L)'
;MSFFFSARGSVRAALVIIVLLTLVALTSQWWLPYDPQAIDLPSRLLSPDGQHWLGTDHLGRDIFSRLLAATRVSLGAVMACLLLVLALGLLIGGCAGLMGGRVDQLTMRVADMFMTFPTSILSFFMVGVLGTGLSKRDYRHRPVALGVVRAHGS
;
A
#
# COMPACT_ATOMS: atom_id res chain seq x y z
N MET A 1 -15.12 7.09 29.12
CA MET A 1 -14.62 5.80 28.56
C MET A 1 -15.74 4.75 28.44
N SER A 2 -16.97 5.13 28.02
CA SER A 2 -18.14 4.22 27.96
C SER A 2 -18.70 4.01 26.54
N PHE A 3 -18.16 4.71 25.52
CA PHE A 3 -18.61 4.58 24.12
C PHE A 3 -18.40 3.17 23.55
N PHE A 4 -17.34 2.47 23.98
CA PHE A 4 -17.01 1.12 23.51
C PHE A 4 -18.07 0.06 23.85
N PHE A 5 -18.79 0.23 24.95
CA PHE A 5 -19.79 -0.75 25.40
C PHE A 5 -21.17 -0.55 24.77
N SER A 6 -21.46 0.63 24.21
CA SER A 6 -22.73 0.93 23.54
C SER A 6 -22.71 0.65 22.03
N ALA A 7 -21.55 0.31 21.46
CA ALA A 7 -21.38 0.15 20.03
C ALA A 7 -21.83 -1.25 19.56
N ARG A 8 -22.44 -1.31 18.36
CA ARG A 8 -22.80 -2.57 17.69
C ARG A 8 -21.58 -3.48 17.60
N GLY A 9 -21.76 -4.80 17.71
CA GLY A 9 -20.65 -5.77 17.74
C GLY A 9 -19.65 -5.62 16.58
N SER A 10 -20.14 -5.22 15.40
CA SER A 10 -19.31 -4.93 14.23
C SER A 10 -18.35 -3.75 14.42
N VAL A 11 -18.80 -2.68 15.07
CA VAL A 11 -17.97 -1.49 15.37
C VAL A 11 -16.85 -1.85 16.33
N ARG A 12 -17.15 -2.66 17.35
CA ARG A 12 -16.15 -3.16 18.30
C ARG A 12 -15.11 -4.03 17.60
N ALA A 13 -15.54 -4.96 16.76
CA ALA A 13 -14.64 -5.81 15.99
C ALA A 13 -13.73 -4.99 15.07
N ALA A 14 -14.29 -4.01 14.36
CA ALA A 14 -13.52 -3.11 13.50
C ALA A 14 -12.47 -2.32 14.30
N LEU A 15 -12.83 -1.77 15.47
CA LEU A 15 -11.90 -1.05 16.33
C LEU A 15 -10.76 -1.95 16.83
N VAL A 16 -11.07 -3.18 17.25
CA VAL A 16 -10.06 -4.14 17.68
C VAL A 16 -9.07 -4.45 16.56
N ILE A 17 -9.57 -4.67 15.34
CA ILE A 17 -8.72 -4.95 14.16
C ILE A 17 -7.83 -3.74 13.84
N ILE A 18 -8.37 -2.52 13.85
CA ILE A 18 -7.59 -1.31 13.58
C ILE A 18 -6.49 -1.13 14.62
N VAL A 19 -6.81 -1.31 15.91
CA VAL A 19 -5.82 -1.22 16.99
C VAL A 19 -4.73 -2.28 16.82
N LEU A 20 -5.10 -3.52 16.51
CA LEU A 20 -4.14 -4.60 16.27
C LEU A 20 -3.21 -4.28 15.09
N LEU A 21 -3.77 -3.88 13.93
CA LEU A 21 -2.98 -3.51 12.75
C LEU A 21 -2.07 -2.31 13.01
N THR A 22 -2.54 -1.33 13.79
CA THR A 22 -1.73 -0.17 14.19
C THR A 22 -0.57 -0.60 15.08
N LEU A 23 -0.80 -1.47 16.06
CA LEU A 23 0.25 -2.02 16.91
C LEU A 23 1.27 -2.78 16.06
N VAL A 24 0.82 -3.66 15.17
CA VAL A 24 1.70 -4.39 14.25
C VAL A 24 2.52 -3.42 13.38
N ALA A 25 1.91 -2.37 12.82
CA ALA A 25 2.62 -1.39 12.01
C ALA A 25 3.74 -0.66 12.77
N LEU A 26 3.52 -0.37 14.06
CA LEU A 26 4.48 0.32 14.92
C LEU A 26 5.59 -0.62 15.42
N THR A 27 5.23 -1.85 15.80
CA THR A 27 6.18 -2.82 16.38
C THR A 27 6.88 -3.68 15.33
N SER A 28 6.40 -3.69 14.08
CA SER A 28 6.91 -4.52 12.98
C SER A 28 8.43 -4.48 12.88
N GLN A 29 9.06 -3.29 12.95
CA GLN A 29 10.52 -3.16 12.83
C GLN A 29 11.33 -3.98 13.86
N TRP A 30 10.77 -4.27 15.03
CA TRP A 30 11.48 -5.01 16.08
C TRP A 30 11.32 -6.52 15.97
N TRP A 31 10.36 -7.00 15.17
CA TRP A 31 9.98 -8.42 15.11
C TRP A 31 10.12 -9.01 13.70
N LEU A 32 10.85 -8.35 12.79
CA LEU A 32 11.12 -8.90 11.45
C LEU A 32 12.11 -10.07 11.54
N PRO A 33 11.71 -11.31 11.17
CA PRO A 33 12.61 -12.46 11.19
C PRO A 33 13.70 -12.39 10.12
N TYR A 34 13.37 -11.84 8.94
CA TYR A 34 14.28 -11.72 7.79
C TYR A 34 14.21 -10.32 7.17
N ASP A 35 15.27 -9.93 6.46
CA ASP A 35 15.27 -8.68 5.68
C ASP A 35 14.24 -8.80 4.53
N PRO A 36 13.23 -7.92 4.47
CA PRO A 36 12.13 -8.02 3.51
C PRO A 36 12.56 -7.73 2.07
N GLN A 37 13.77 -7.20 1.87
CA GLN A 37 14.36 -6.91 0.55
C GLN A 37 15.50 -7.86 0.18
N ALA A 38 15.96 -8.72 1.10
CA ALA A 38 17.04 -9.67 0.81
C ALA A 38 16.57 -10.71 -0.21
N ILE A 39 17.29 -10.80 -1.33
CA ILE A 39 16.99 -11.73 -2.43
C ILE A 39 17.82 -12.99 -2.21
N ASP A 40 17.15 -14.14 -2.14
CA ASP A 40 17.80 -15.44 -2.00
C ASP A 40 17.32 -16.42 -3.10
N LEU A 41 18.04 -16.41 -4.22
CA LEU A 41 17.71 -17.22 -5.42
C LEU A 41 17.55 -18.73 -5.16
N PRO A 42 18.41 -19.37 -4.35
CA PRO A 42 18.30 -20.78 -3.98
C PRO A 42 16.99 -21.16 -3.29
N SER A 43 16.40 -20.25 -2.50
CA SER A 43 15.21 -20.52 -1.68
C SER A 43 13.92 -19.99 -2.32
N ARG A 44 13.84 -19.93 -3.64
CA ARG A 44 12.66 -19.46 -4.39
C ARG A 44 11.49 -20.44 -4.31
N LEU A 45 10.28 -19.88 -4.20
CA LEU A 45 9.01 -20.62 -4.27
C LEU A 45 8.93 -21.77 -3.26
N LEU A 46 9.54 -21.58 -2.08
CA LEU A 46 9.42 -22.53 -0.99
C LEU A 46 8.01 -22.47 -0.42
N SER A 47 7.48 -23.66 -0.12
CA SER A 47 6.22 -23.80 0.62
C SER A 47 6.39 -23.32 2.07
N PRO A 48 5.29 -23.03 2.79
CA PRO A 48 5.35 -22.64 4.20
C PRO A 48 6.10 -23.68 5.03
N ASP A 49 7.10 -23.24 5.80
CA ASP A 49 7.93 -24.09 6.64
C ASP A 49 8.26 -23.38 7.97
N GLY A 50 8.81 -24.10 8.95
CA GLY A 50 9.18 -23.54 10.27
C GLY A 50 10.17 -22.37 10.19
N GLN A 51 10.98 -22.31 9.13
CA GLN A 51 11.88 -21.19 8.83
C GLN A 51 11.16 -20.04 8.10
N HIS A 52 10.34 -20.35 7.09
CA HIS A 52 9.58 -19.37 6.31
C HIS A 52 8.09 -19.58 6.55
N TRP A 53 7.52 -18.89 7.54
CA TRP A 53 6.15 -19.16 8.03
C TRP A 53 5.07 -19.08 6.94
N LEU A 54 5.28 -18.23 5.94
CA LEU A 54 4.38 -18.06 4.80
C LEU A 54 5.04 -18.43 3.46
N GLY A 55 6.24 -19.02 3.49
CA GLY A 55 7.03 -19.34 2.31
C GLY A 55 7.71 -18.12 1.67
N THR A 56 8.24 -18.32 0.46
CA THR A 56 9.03 -17.31 -0.25
C THR A 56 8.44 -16.94 -1.63
N ASP A 57 8.70 -15.71 -2.06
CA ASP A 57 8.27 -15.19 -3.37
C ASP A 57 9.16 -15.73 -4.52
N HIS A 58 8.86 -15.37 -5.78
CA HIS A 58 9.66 -15.69 -6.97
C HIS A 58 11.12 -15.21 -6.93
N LEU A 59 11.44 -14.28 -6.02
CA LEU A 59 12.80 -13.80 -5.75
C LEU A 59 13.44 -14.45 -4.51
N GLY A 60 12.76 -15.40 -3.86
CA GLY A 60 13.23 -16.04 -2.62
C GLY A 60 13.17 -15.13 -1.41
N ARG A 61 12.32 -14.10 -1.44
CA ARG A 61 12.09 -13.20 -0.31
C ARG A 61 11.03 -13.78 0.60
N ASP A 62 11.25 -13.75 1.90
CA ASP A 62 10.27 -14.19 2.90
C ASP A 62 8.98 -13.36 2.83
N ILE A 63 7.83 -14.03 2.65
CA ILE A 63 6.53 -13.38 2.48
C ILE A 63 6.05 -12.76 3.80
N PHE A 64 6.31 -13.41 4.93
CA PHE A 64 5.86 -12.95 6.24
C PHE A 64 6.51 -11.62 6.63
N SER A 65 7.83 -11.54 6.52
CA SER A 65 8.61 -10.32 6.77
C SER A 65 8.18 -9.18 5.84
N ARG A 66 7.84 -9.49 4.58
CA ARG A 66 7.32 -8.50 3.63
C ARG A 66 5.93 -8.00 3.99
N LEU A 67 5.03 -8.86 4.46
CA LEU A 67 3.71 -8.43 4.93
C LEU A 67 3.81 -7.52 6.16
N LEU A 68 4.67 -7.88 7.12
CA LEU A 68 4.95 -7.03 8.29
C LEU A 68 5.50 -5.66 7.88
N ALA A 69 6.48 -5.63 6.97
CA ALA A 69 7.04 -4.36 6.48
C ALA A 69 6.02 -3.54 5.66
N ALA A 70 5.21 -4.20 4.83
CA ALA A 70 4.18 -3.56 4.00
C ALA A 70 3.06 -2.94 4.84
N THR A 71 2.73 -3.54 5.98
CA THR A 71 1.69 -3.05 6.89
C THR A 71 1.94 -1.60 7.30
N ARG A 72 3.18 -1.25 7.69
CA ARG A 72 3.57 0.12 8.04
C ARG A 72 3.46 1.09 6.86
N VAL A 73 3.95 0.68 5.68
CA VAL A 73 3.91 1.52 4.47
C VAL A 73 2.47 1.79 4.05
N SER A 74 1.63 0.75 4.07
CA SER A 74 0.20 0.84 3.69
C SER A 74 -0.57 1.74 4.64
N LEU A 75 -0.48 1.50 5.96
CA LEU A 75 -1.13 2.34 6.97
C LEU A 75 -0.62 3.79 6.92
N GLY A 76 0.69 4.00 6.79
CA GLY A 76 1.27 5.33 6.67
C GLY A 76 0.74 6.10 5.45
N ALA A 77 0.68 5.44 4.29
CA ALA A 77 0.15 6.03 3.07
C ALA A 77 -1.34 6.38 3.20
N VAL A 78 -2.16 5.45 3.74
CA VAL A 78 -3.59 5.69 3.96
C VAL A 78 -3.81 6.85 4.92
N MET A 79 -3.06 6.91 6.03
CA MET A 79 -3.16 8.02 6.99
C MET A 79 -2.81 9.36 6.35
N ALA A 80 -1.73 9.44 5.57
CA ALA A 80 -1.36 10.65 4.86
C ALA A 80 -2.44 11.07 3.85
N CYS A 81 -2.98 10.12 3.08
CA CYS A 81 -4.08 10.37 2.15
C CYS A 81 -5.33 10.89 2.87
N LEU A 82 -5.73 10.28 3.98
CA LEU A 82 -6.91 10.69 4.75
C LEU A 82 -6.76 12.11 5.32
N LEU A 83 -5.59 12.44 5.88
CA LEU A 83 -5.32 13.79 6.39
C LEU A 83 -5.39 14.83 5.28
N LEU A 84 -4.82 14.53 4.11
CA LEU A 84 -4.85 15.44 2.97
C LEU A 84 -6.27 15.61 2.42
N VAL A 85 -7.01 14.51 2.23
CA VAL A 85 -8.40 14.55 1.77
C VAL A 85 -9.28 15.31 2.76
N LEU A 86 -9.08 15.11 4.06
CA LEU A 86 -9.84 15.82 5.09
C LEU A 86 -9.49 17.31 5.11
N ALA A 87 -8.21 17.67 5.04
CA ALA A 87 -7.78 19.07 4.99
C ALA A 87 -8.34 19.79 3.75
N LEU A 88 -8.16 19.22 2.56
CA LEU A 88 -8.66 19.81 1.32
C LEU A 88 -10.18 19.82 1.27
N GLY A 89 -10.83 18.72 1.67
CA GLY A 89 -12.28 18.60 1.70
C GLY A 89 -12.92 19.60 2.66
N LEU A 90 -12.32 19.81 3.84
CA LEU A 90 -12.80 20.80 4.80
C LEU A 90 -12.59 22.24 4.30
N LEU A 91 -11.45 22.53 3.67
CA LEU A 91 -11.18 23.85 3.11
C LEU A 91 -12.14 24.16 1.95
N ILE A 92 -12.23 23.27 0.96
CA ILE A 92 -13.05 23.48 -0.24
C ILE A 92 -14.54 23.44 0.13
N GLY A 93 -14.97 22.40 0.86
CA GLY A 93 -16.35 22.25 1.28
C GLY A 93 -16.80 23.33 2.27
N GLY A 94 -15.90 23.75 3.17
CA GLY A 94 -16.14 24.88 4.07
C GLY A 94 -16.30 26.20 3.32
N CYS A 95 -15.44 26.50 2.35
CA CYS A 95 -15.58 27.69 1.50
C CYS A 95 -16.88 27.68 0.70
N ALA A 96 -17.24 26.55 0.10
CA ALA A 96 -18.50 26.39 -0.63
C ALA A 96 -19.72 26.59 0.28
N GLY A 97 -19.72 25.98 1.47
CA GLY A 97 -20.82 26.06 2.43
C GLY A 97 -20.97 27.44 3.10
N LEU A 98 -19.87 28.17 3.32
CA LEU A 98 -19.91 29.50 3.94
C LEU A 98 -20.27 30.61 2.94
N MET A 99 -19.74 30.57 1.72
CA MET A 99 -19.99 31.61 0.71
C MET A 99 -21.32 31.38 -0.03
N GLY A 100 -21.74 30.12 -0.16
CA GLY A 100 -22.97 29.73 -0.85
C GLY A 100 -23.02 30.19 -2.33
N GLY A 101 -24.20 30.07 -2.92
CA GLY A 101 -24.50 30.62 -4.24
C GLY A 101 -23.65 30.02 -5.36
N ARG A 102 -22.94 30.86 -6.12
CA ARG A 102 -22.19 30.44 -7.33
C ARG A 102 -20.99 29.55 -7.03
N VAL A 103 -20.31 29.77 -5.89
CA VAL A 103 -19.12 28.98 -5.50
C VAL A 103 -19.53 27.55 -5.12
N ASP A 104 -20.64 27.42 -4.40
CA ASP A 104 -21.23 26.13 -4.07
C ASP A 104 -21.66 25.37 -5.32
N GLN A 105 -22.39 26.03 -6.22
CA GLN A 105 -22.81 25.44 -7.50
C GLN A 105 -21.62 24.97 -8.35
N LEU A 106 -20.54 25.75 -8.45
CA LEU A 106 -19.36 25.34 -9.20
C LEU A 106 -18.67 24.14 -8.55
N THR A 107 -18.52 24.17 -7.23
CA THR A 107 -17.89 23.07 -6.46
C THR A 107 -18.68 21.77 -6.63
N MET A 108 -20.01 21.83 -6.50
CA MET A 108 -20.89 20.67 -6.73
C MET A 108 -20.79 20.15 -8.16
N ARG A 109 -20.76 21.03 -9.18
CA ARG A 109 -20.61 20.62 -10.58
C ARG A 109 -19.32 19.84 -10.83
N VAL A 110 -18.22 20.29 -10.24
CA VAL A 110 -16.93 19.60 -10.34
C VAL A 110 -17.01 18.23 -9.65
N ALA A 111 -17.60 18.17 -8.44
CA ALA A 111 -17.78 16.92 -7.71
C ALA A 111 -18.64 15.90 -8.48
N ASP A 112 -19.75 16.35 -9.09
CA ASP A 112 -20.64 15.51 -9.90
C ASP A 112 -19.92 14.95 -11.14
N MET A 113 -19.06 15.76 -11.76
CA MET A 113 -18.24 15.32 -12.89
C MET A 113 -17.31 14.16 -12.50
N PHE A 114 -16.63 14.26 -11.35
CA PHE A 114 -15.76 13.18 -10.86
C PHE A 114 -16.55 11.93 -10.44
N MET A 115 -17.70 12.08 -9.78
CA MET A 115 -18.54 10.95 -9.34
C MET A 115 -19.17 10.19 -10.51
N THR A 116 -19.36 10.84 -11.66
CA THR A 116 -19.88 10.19 -12.88
C THR A 116 -18.88 9.21 -13.47
N PHE A 117 -17.57 9.38 -13.23
CA PHE A 117 -16.56 8.44 -13.67
C PHE A 117 -16.44 7.26 -12.69
N PRO A 118 -16.46 6.01 -13.19
CA PRO A 118 -16.09 4.85 -12.39
C PRO A 118 -14.69 5.03 -11.77
N THR A 119 -14.56 4.77 -10.48
CA THR A 119 -13.30 4.94 -9.73
C THR A 119 -12.15 4.12 -10.31
N SER A 120 -12.45 2.98 -10.93
CA SER A 120 -11.49 2.13 -11.63
C SER A 120 -10.83 2.84 -12.82
N ILE A 121 -11.59 3.59 -13.62
CA ILE A 121 -11.08 4.32 -14.80
C ILE A 121 -10.11 5.41 -14.35
N LEU A 122 -10.49 6.20 -13.33
CA LEU A 122 -9.64 7.25 -12.79
C LEU A 122 -8.35 6.66 -12.19
N SER A 123 -8.44 5.50 -11.53
CA SER A 123 -7.27 4.80 -10.98
C SER A 123 -6.29 4.39 -12.07
N PHE A 124 -6.75 3.80 -13.18
CA PHE A 124 -5.88 3.42 -14.30
C PHE A 124 -5.27 4.65 -15.00
N PHE A 125 -6.05 5.72 -15.17
CA PHE A 125 -5.53 6.99 -15.68
C PHE A 125 -4.37 7.50 -14.80
N MET A 126 -4.54 7.50 -13.48
CA MET A 126 -3.50 7.95 -12.56
C MET A 126 -2.25 7.05 -12.59
N VAL A 127 -2.42 5.72 -12.68
CA VAL A 127 -1.29 4.80 -12.87
C VAL A 127 -0.55 5.08 -14.19
N GLY A 128 -1.28 5.40 -15.26
CA GLY A 128 -0.70 5.76 -16.55
C GLY A 128 0.09 7.08 -16.51
N VAL A 129 -0.46 8.12 -15.87
CA VAL A 129 0.14 9.46 -15.81
C VAL A 129 1.31 9.52 -14.82
N LEU A 130 1.16 8.97 -13.61
CA LEU A 130 2.23 8.98 -12.60
C LEU A 130 3.32 7.94 -12.91
N GLY A 131 3.04 6.99 -13.81
CA GLY A 131 3.90 5.85 -14.09
C GLY A 131 3.93 4.85 -12.94
N THR A 132 4.45 3.65 -13.20
CA THR A 132 4.71 2.67 -12.14
C THR A 132 5.95 3.13 -11.38
N GLY A 133 5.78 3.56 -10.12
CA GLY A 133 6.82 4.12 -9.24
C GLY A 133 7.97 3.18 -8.85
N LEU A 134 8.30 2.21 -9.68
CA LEU A 134 9.57 1.51 -9.60
C LEU A 134 10.61 2.45 -10.18
N SER A 135 11.34 3.13 -9.30
CA SER A 135 12.72 3.50 -9.58
C SER A 135 13.39 2.22 -10.11
N LYS A 136 13.45 2.08 -11.44
CA LYS A 136 14.25 1.07 -12.09
C LYS A 136 15.67 1.44 -11.70
N ARG A 137 16.19 0.82 -10.66
CA ARG A 137 17.63 0.73 -10.48
C ARG A 137 18.11 0.01 -11.72
N ASP A 138 18.65 0.80 -12.63
CA ASP A 138 19.07 0.39 -13.95
C ASP A 138 20.13 -0.72 -13.81
N TYR A 139 19.71 -1.98 -13.85
CA TYR A 139 20.60 -3.14 -13.91
C TYR A 139 21.08 -3.39 -15.35
N ARG A 140 21.14 -2.36 -16.20
CA ARG A 140 21.58 -2.43 -17.61
C ARG A 140 23.10 -2.62 -17.78
N HIS A 141 23.83 -2.93 -16.71
CA HIS A 141 25.29 -3.08 -16.73
C HIS A 141 25.83 -4.37 -16.08
N ARG A 142 25.03 -5.40 -15.85
CA ARG A 142 25.57 -6.73 -15.49
C ARG A 142 25.68 -7.60 -16.76
N PRO A 143 26.91 -7.87 -17.27
CA PRO A 143 27.09 -8.82 -18.38
C PRO A 143 26.81 -10.24 -17.87
N VAL A 144 25.55 -10.66 -17.88
CA VAL A 144 25.12 -12.04 -17.60
C VAL A 144 24.96 -12.85 -18.90
N ALA A 145 25.63 -12.42 -19.99
CA ALA A 145 25.54 -13.07 -21.30
C ALA A 145 26.78 -13.89 -21.70
N LEU A 146 27.74 -14.14 -20.80
CA LEU A 146 28.99 -14.85 -21.16
C LEU A 146 29.20 -16.22 -20.50
N GLY A 147 28.35 -16.63 -19.55
CA GLY A 147 28.53 -17.89 -18.81
C GLY A 147 27.77 -19.11 -19.34
N VAL A 148 26.69 -18.92 -20.11
CA VAL A 148 25.76 -20.02 -20.44
C VAL A 148 26.04 -20.66 -21.82
N VAL A 149 26.83 -20.02 -22.68
CA VAL A 149 27.11 -20.54 -24.04
C VAL A 149 28.35 -21.46 -24.09
N ARG A 150 29.09 -21.66 -23.00
CA ARG A 150 30.32 -22.48 -23.00
C ARG A 150 30.16 -23.91 -22.47
N ALA A 151 28.94 -24.34 -22.09
CA ALA A 151 28.70 -25.67 -21.52
C ALA A 151 28.17 -26.72 -22.51
N HIS A 152 28.20 -26.46 -23.83
CA HIS A 152 27.71 -27.40 -24.85
C HIS A 152 28.66 -27.57 -26.05
N GLY A 153 29.97 -27.43 -25.82
CA GLY A 153 30.98 -27.55 -26.86
C GLY A 153 32.33 -28.02 -26.32
N SER A 154 32.39 -29.24 -25.81
CA SER A 154 33.58 -30.10 -25.75
C SER A 154 33.17 -31.50 -25.32
#